data_AF-A0A7H8KAT4-F1
#
_entry.id   AF-A0A7H8KAT4-F1
#
_cell.length_a   1.000
_cell.length_b   1.000
_cell.length_c   1.000
_cell.angle_alpha   90.00
_cell.angle_beta   90.00
_cell.angle_gamma   90.00
#
_symmetry.space_group_name_H-M   'P 1'
#
loop_
_entity.id
_entity.type
_entity.pdbx_description
1 polymer ?
#
loop_
_entity_poly.entity_id
_entity_poly.type
_entity_poly.pdbx_seq_one_letter_code
_entity_poly.pdbx_strand_id
1 'polypeptide(L)'
;MTLPTREPDRASADTDPRIVLVAGDDTFCHVYRNLAELLDEQRHYDKLDGPVEFFDPTGRQLIPAFSQDWQLVELHPSHRPAAPEVLRERFKAVLAHVEQFVRERPQVLGDHRIDVEEVLSDLPDCDAPNFTDVVDALPWHSHGHRGNLLHNAMHAAGWAR
;
A
#
# COMPACT_ATOMS: atom_id res chain seq x y z
N MET A 1 47.89 16.99 -18.79
CA MET A 1 46.77 17.18 -17.85
C MET A 1 45.57 16.50 -18.45
N THR A 2 45.20 15.33 -17.92
CA THR A 2 44.11 14.51 -18.43
C THR A 2 42.87 14.81 -17.59
N LEU A 3 41.80 15.28 -18.23
CA LEU A 3 40.52 15.54 -17.59
C LEU A 3 39.96 14.21 -17.04
N PRO A 4 39.31 14.20 -15.85
CA PRO A 4 38.64 13.00 -15.38
C PRO A 4 37.44 12.70 -16.28
N THR A 5 37.47 11.52 -16.91
CA THR A 5 36.34 10.93 -17.60
C THR A 5 35.19 10.80 -16.62
N ARG A 6 34.11 11.55 -16.87
CA ARG A 6 32.83 11.41 -16.17
C ARG A 6 32.39 9.96 -16.36
N GLU A 7 32.36 9.18 -15.27
CA GLU A 7 31.79 7.84 -15.30
C GLU A 7 30.36 7.92 -15.86
N PRO A 8 29.93 6.98 -16.72
CA PRO A 8 28.57 7.00 -17.23
C PRO A 8 27.63 6.88 -16.03
N ASP A 9 26.65 7.78 -15.97
CA ASP A 9 25.47 7.68 -15.11
C ASP A 9 25.04 6.21 -15.13
N ARG A 10 25.17 5.54 -13.98
CA ARG A 10 24.50 4.25 -13.80
C ARG A 10 23.03 4.56 -13.94
N ALA A 11 22.48 4.27 -15.13
CA ALA A 11 21.06 4.19 -15.35
C ALA A 11 20.47 3.45 -14.15
N SER A 12 19.66 4.16 -13.35
CA SER A 12 18.94 3.59 -12.22
C SER A 12 18.33 2.29 -12.71
N ALA A 13 18.76 1.16 -12.13
CA ALA A 13 18.14 -0.12 -12.41
C ALA A 13 16.63 0.08 -12.25
N ASP A 14 15.88 -0.24 -13.29
CA ASP A 14 14.43 -0.04 -13.44
C ASP A 14 13.74 -0.35 -12.11
N THR A 15 13.53 0.70 -11.32
CA THR A 15 13.14 0.56 -9.91
C THR A 15 11.64 0.46 -9.95
N ASP A 16 11.10 -0.66 -9.47
CA ASP A 16 9.67 -0.90 -9.43
C ASP A 16 8.95 0.36 -8.92
N PRO A 17 8.13 1.04 -9.76
CA PRO A 17 7.62 2.37 -9.46
C PRO A 17 6.49 2.34 -8.42
N ARG A 18 6.05 1.15 -8.02
CA ARG A 18 4.94 0.98 -7.10
C ARG A 18 5.25 1.55 -5.74
N ILE A 19 4.19 2.01 -5.08
CA ILE A 19 4.26 2.59 -3.74
C ILE A 19 3.28 1.83 -2.87
N VAL A 20 3.80 1.28 -1.79
CA VAL A 20 3.01 0.69 -0.72
C VAL A 20 2.79 1.76 0.35
N LEU A 21 1.53 2.07 0.63
CA LEU A 21 1.11 2.94 1.72
C LEU A 21 0.57 2.07 2.85
N VAL A 22 0.98 2.34 4.09
CA VAL A 22 0.43 1.71 5.30
C VAL A 22 0.09 2.78 6.33
N ALA A 23 -1.10 2.73 6.93
CA ALA A 23 -1.46 3.58 8.05
C ALA A 23 -0.59 3.26 9.28
N GLY A 24 -0.18 4.28 10.03
CA GLY A 24 0.75 4.15 11.16
C GLY A 24 0.24 3.28 12.32
N ASP A 25 -1.06 2.99 12.36
CA ASP A 25 -1.72 2.10 13.32
C ASP A 25 -2.07 0.72 12.74
N ASP A 26 -1.61 0.42 11.53
CA ASP A 26 -1.83 -0.85 10.82
C ASP A 26 -3.31 -1.19 10.59
N THR A 27 -4.17 -0.18 10.45
CA THR A 27 -5.61 -0.38 10.11
C THR A 27 -5.89 -0.38 8.61
N PHE A 28 -4.94 0.12 7.80
CA PHE A 28 -5.11 0.32 6.37
C PHE A 28 -3.80 0.13 5.61
N CYS A 29 -3.88 -0.43 4.41
CA CYS A 29 -2.81 -0.35 3.43
C CYS A 29 -3.36 -0.14 2.02
N HIS A 30 -2.52 0.33 1.10
CA HIS A 30 -2.87 0.50 -0.30
C HIS A 30 -1.62 0.39 -1.18
N VAL A 31 -1.78 -0.08 -2.43
CA VAL A 31 -0.70 -0.11 -3.41
C VAL A 31 -1.05 0.78 -4.59
N TYR A 32 -0.16 1.73 -4.89
CA TYR A 32 -0.22 2.58 -6.06
C TYR A 32 0.78 2.08 -7.11
N ARG A 33 0.45 2.20 -8.40
CA ARG A 33 1.32 1.87 -9.55
C ARG A 33 2.52 2.78 -9.62
N ASN A 34 2.34 4.03 -9.21
CA ASN A 34 3.34 5.08 -9.27
C ASN A 34 2.90 6.32 -8.48
N LEU A 35 3.82 7.27 -8.36
CA LEU A 35 3.58 8.55 -7.68
C LEU A 35 2.43 9.36 -8.33
N ALA A 36 2.26 9.29 -9.65
CA ALA A 36 1.21 10.07 -10.31
C ALA A 36 -0.19 9.60 -9.90
N GLU A 37 -0.41 8.29 -9.74
CA GLU A 37 -1.66 7.73 -9.22
C GLU A 37 -1.92 8.14 -7.77
N LEU A 38 -0.90 8.04 -6.90
CA LEU A 38 -0.98 8.48 -5.50
C LEU A 38 -1.37 9.97 -5.39
N LEU A 39 -0.74 10.82 -6.19
CA LEU A 39 -1.01 12.26 -6.19
C LEU A 39 -2.36 12.63 -6.80
N ASP A 40 -2.88 11.80 -7.71
CA ASP A 40 -4.23 11.97 -8.27
C ASP A 40 -5.29 11.61 -7.23
N GLU A 41 -5.12 10.48 -6.53
CA GLU A 41 -6.05 10.01 -5.51
C GLU A 41 -6.19 11.01 -4.34
N GLN A 42 -5.08 11.58 -3.85
CA GLN A 42 -5.11 12.62 -2.81
C GLN A 42 -5.95 13.85 -3.18
N ARG A 43 -6.15 14.13 -4.47
CA ARG A 43 -6.97 15.26 -4.92
C ARG A 43 -8.46 14.97 -4.86
N HIS A 44 -8.83 13.70 -4.82
CA HIS A 44 -10.20 13.24 -5.02
C HIS A 44 -10.83 12.59 -3.78
N TYR A 45 -10.03 12.03 -2.86
CA TYR A 45 -10.54 11.27 -1.72
C TYR A 45 -10.21 11.92 -0.37
N ASP A 46 -11.04 11.61 0.62
CA ASP A 46 -10.91 12.13 1.99
C ASP A 46 -9.58 11.70 2.62
N LYS A 47 -9.05 12.58 3.46
CA LYS A 47 -7.77 12.39 4.15
C LYS A 47 -7.83 11.12 4.99
N LEU A 48 -6.89 10.21 4.77
CA LEU A 48 -6.57 9.18 5.76
C LEU A 48 -6.39 9.86 7.11
N ASP A 49 -7.21 9.44 8.08
CA ASP A 49 -7.16 10.03 9.40
C ASP A 49 -6.00 9.38 10.16
N GLY A 50 -4.93 10.15 10.40
CA GLY A 50 -3.73 9.70 11.11
C GLY A 50 -2.45 9.68 10.27
N PRO A 51 -1.31 9.30 10.88
CA PRO A 51 -0.03 9.21 10.18
C PRO A 51 -0.04 8.04 9.18
N VAL A 52 0.63 8.22 8.04
CA VAL A 52 0.85 7.18 7.04
C VAL A 52 2.33 7.04 6.75
N GLU A 53 2.74 5.85 6.34
CA GLU A 53 4.10 5.54 5.93
C GLU A 53 4.09 4.96 4.51
N PHE A 54 5.16 5.24 3.77
CA PHE A 54 5.32 4.83 2.37
C PHE A 54 6.53 3.90 2.24
N PHE A 55 6.41 2.90 1.38
CA PHE A 55 7.46 1.93 1.09
C PHE A 55 7.49 1.60 -0.41
N ASP A 56 8.65 1.18 -0.92
CA ASP A 56 8.72 0.47 -2.19
C ASP A 56 8.40 -1.04 -2.00
N PRO A 57 8.19 -1.82 -3.06
CA PRO A 57 7.87 -3.25 -2.95
C PRO A 57 8.98 -4.10 -2.32
N THR A 58 10.21 -3.58 -2.21
CA THR A 58 11.30 -4.27 -1.52
C THR A 58 11.24 -4.11 0.00
N GLY A 59 10.35 -3.23 0.50
CA GLY A 59 10.25 -2.86 1.90
C GLY A 59 11.19 -1.74 2.31
N ARG A 60 11.73 -0.96 1.36
CA ARG A 60 12.47 0.26 1.68
C ARG A 60 11.49 1.38 1.97
N GLN A 61 11.68 2.06 3.10
CA GLN A 61 10.89 3.23 3.45
C GLN A 61 11.14 4.37 2.45
N LEU A 62 10.05 5.01 2.01
CA LEU A 62 10.03 6.21 1.20
C LEU A 62 9.67 7.41 2.09
N ILE A 63 10.47 8.48 1.98
CA ILE A 63 10.31 9.70 2.77
C ILE A 63 9.50 10.72 1.95
N PRO A 64 8.36 11.19 2.46
CA PRO A 64 7.55 12.19 1.77
C PRO A 64 8.22 13.56 1.78
N ALA A 65 8.23 14.20 0.62
CA ALA A 65 8.51 15.62 0.47
C ALA A 65 7.18 16.37 0.25
N PHE A 66 7.03 17.49 0.95
CA PHE A 66 5.83 18.31 0.90
C PHE A 66 6.12 19.68 0.29
N SER A 67 5.14 20.22 -0.42
CA SER A 67 5.15 21.62 -0.86
C SER A 67 5.02 22.57 0.35
N GLN A 68 5.17 23.87 0.09
CA GLN A 68 4.93 24.92 1.11
C GLN A 68 3.48 24.91 1.63
N ASP A 69 2.54 24.43 0.82
CA ASP A 69 1.13 24.29 1.16
C ASP A 69 0.81 22.92 1.80
N TRP A 70 1.83 22.21 2.28
CA TRP A 70 1.74 20.90 2.94
C TRP A 70 1.06 19.82 2.08
N GLN A 71 1.18 19.92 0.75
CA GLN A 71 0.73 18.87 -0.17
C GLN A 71 1.87 17.91 -0.44
N LEU A 72 1.61 16.61 -0.44
CA LEU A 72 2.61 15.63 -0.88
C LEU A 72 2.98 15.94 -2.32
N VAL A 73 4.26 15.99 -2.63
CA VAL A 73 4.75 16.24 -4.01
C VAL A 73 5.64 15.12 -4.50
N GLU A 74 6.48 14.56 -3.64
CA GLU A 74 7.45 13.54 -4.03
C GLU A 74 7.69 12.55 -2.89
N LEU A 75 8.24 11.38 -3.26
CA LEU A 75 8.69 10.34 -2.35
C LEU A 75 10.15 10.03 -2.67
N HIS A 76 11.01 10.08 -1.65
CA HIS A 76 12.43 9.79 -1.79
C HIS A 76 12.80 8.50 -1.08
N PRO A 77 13.55 7.58 -1.72
CA PRO A 77 14.06 6.41 -1.03
C PRO A 77 14.87 6.81 0.20
N SER A 78 14.55 6.22 1.35
CA SER A 78 15.35 6.43 2.56
C SER A 78 16.74 5.79 2.43
N HIS A 79 17.69 6.28 3.23
CA HIS A 79 19.01 5.67 3.36
C HIS A 79 18.99 4.37 4.16
N ARG A 80 17.87 4.01 4.79
CA ARG A 80 17.73 2.75 5.51
C ARG A 80 17.69 1.59 4.51
N PRO A 81 18.27 0.42 4.85
CA PRO A 81 18.13 -0.76 4.00
C PRO A 81 16.65 -1.17 3.91
N ALA A 82 16.30 -1.84 2.81
CA ALA A 82 14.99 -2.43 2.66
C ALA A 82 14.76 -3.48 3.76
N ALA A 83 13.58 -3.47 4.36
CA ALA A 83 13.20 -4.36 5.45
C ALA A 83 11.86 -5.05 5.12
N PRO A 84 11.85 -6.00 4.17
CA PRO A 84 10.61 -6.65 3.71
C PRO A 84 9.86 -7.33 4.85
N GLU A 85 10.57 -7.88 5.84
CA GLU A 85 9.92 -8.53 6.99
C GLU A 85 9.15 -7.55 7.88
N VAL A 86 9.59 -6.28 7.98
CA VAL A 86 8.81 -5.26 8.70
C VAL A 86 7.50 -5.01 7.97
N LEU A 87 7.56 -4.85 6.64
CA LEU A 87 6.38 -4.61 5.83
C LEU A 87 5.43 -5.82 5.83
N ARG A 88 5.98 -7.04 5.86
CA ARG A 88 5.23 -8.29 6.01
C ARG A 88 4.43 -8.34 7.31
N GLU A 89 5.05 -8.04 8.44
CA GLU A 89 4.35 -8.05 9.74
C GLU A 89 3.26 -6.99 9.80
N ARG A 90 3.49 -5.82 9.20
CA ARG A 90 2.47 -4.78 9.09
C ARG A 90 1.29 -5.19 8.20
N PHE A 91 1.56 -5.87 7.09
CA PHE A 91 0.49 -6.40 6.23
C PHE A 91 -0.35 -7.42 6.99
N LYS A 92 0.27 -8.34 7.74
CA LYS A 92 -0.47 -9.28 8.61
C LYS A 92 -1.37 -8.55 9.60
N ALA A 93 -0.89 -7.49 10.24
CA ALA A 93 -1.69 -6.68 11.16
C ALA A 93 -2.89 -6.03 10.46
N VAL A 94 -2.68 -5.44 9.27
CA VAL A 94 -3.76 -4.86 8.46
C VAL A 94 -4.80 -5.91 8.06
N LEU A 95 -4.37 -7.07 7.55
CA LEU A 95 -5.31 -8.11 7.14
C LEU A 95 -6.09 -8.69 8.33
N ALA A 96 -5.44 -8.85 9.50
CA ALA A 96 -6.12 -9.27 10.73
C ALA A 96 -7.16 -8.21 11.17
N HIS A 97 -6.84 -6.93 11.05
CA HIS A 97 -7.79 -5.84 11.32
C HIS A 97 -8.98 -5.86 10.36
N VAL A 98 -8.73 -6.00 9.05
CA VAL A 98 -9.79 -6.10 8.03
C VAL A 98 -10.66 -7.34 8.26
N GLU A 99 -10.07 -8.48 8.60
CA GLU A 99 -10.80 -9.70 8.95
C GLU A 99 -11.75 -9.44 10.13
N GLN A 100 -11.22 -8.89 11.23
CA GLN A 100 -12.04 -8.57 12.40
C GLN A 100 -13.16 -7.58 12.03
N PHE A 101 -12.82 -6.51 11.31
CA PHE A 101 -13.76 -5.46 10.91
C PHE A 101 -14.93 -6.02 10.09
N VAL A 102 -14.64 -6.87 9.11
CA VAL A 102 -15.66 -7.49 8.25
C VAL A 102 -16.51 -8.48 9.02
N ARG A 103 -15.93 -9.28 9.93
CA ARG A 103 -16.69 -10.19 10.81
C ARG A 103 -17.66 -9.43 11.72
N GLU A 104 -17.25 -8.27 12.24
CA GLU A 104 -18.08 -7.42 13.10
C GLU A 104 -19.12 -6.60 12.32
N ARG A 105 -18.83 -6.26 11.06
CA ARG A 105 -19.65 -5.38 10.22
C ARG A 105 -19.84 -5.97 8.81
N PRO A 106 -20.46 -7.15 8.66
CA PRO A 106 -20.58 -7.83 7.37
C PRO A 106 -21.28 -7.01 6.29
N GLN A 107 -22.13 -6.06 6.67
CA GLN A 107 -22.83 -5.13 5.77
C GLN A 107 -21.89 -4.26 4.91
N VAL A 108 -20.62 -4.08 5.31
CA VAL A 108 -19.65 -3.30 4.52
C VAL A 108 -19.26 -4.00 3.21
N LEU A 109 -19.50 -5.31 3.12
CA LEU A 109 -19.34 -6.07 1.88
C LEU A 109 -20.54 -5.89 0.93
N GLY A 110 -21.64 -5.27 1.38
CA GLY A 110 -22.85 -5.03 0.59
C GLY A 110 -24.07 -5.81 1.07
N ASP A 111 -25.17 -5.67 0.33
CA ASP A 111 -26.50 -6.10 0.79
C ASP A 111 -26.71 -7.62 0.64
N HIS A 112 -26.47 -8.34 1.74
CA HIS A 112 -27.16 -9.57 2.16
C HIS A 112 -26.93 -10.89 1.41
N ARG A 113 -26.00 -10.99 0.45
CA ARG A 113 -25.69 -12.26 -0.25
C ARG A 113 -24.22 -12.66 -0.28
N ILE A 114 -23.37 -11.92 0.40
CA ILE A 114 -21.93 -12.18 0.42
C ILE A 114 -21.62 -13.02 1.64
N ASP A 115 -21.03 -14.20 1.40
CA ASP A 115 -20.47 -15.01 2.46
C ASP A 115 -19.14 -14.40 2.90
N VAL A 116 -19.07 -14.00 4.17
CA VAL A 116 -17.88 -13.39 4.77
C VAL A 116 -16.70 -14.35 4.69
N GLU A 117 -16.90 -15.64 4.97
CA GLU A 117 -15.80 -16.60 4.96
C GLU A 117 -15.28 -16.83 3.53
N GLU A 118 -16.16 -16.75 2.53
CA GLU A 118 -15.74 -16.81 1.12
C GLU A 118 -14.86 -15.61 0.76
N VAL A 119 -15.22 -14.40 1.18
CA VAL A 119 -14.40 -13.20 0.94
C VAL A 119 -13.06 -13.26 1.68
N LEU A 120 -13.06 -13.74 2.93
CA LEU A 120 -11.84 -13.86 3.72
C LEU A 120 -10.91 -14.97 3.21
N SER A 121 -11.44 -15.97 2.50
CA SER A 121 -10.60 -17.01 1.87
C SER A 121 -9.71 -16.50 0.74
N ASP A 122 -10.01 -15.31 0.20
CA ASP A 122 -9.22 -14.62 -0.83
C ASP A 122 -8.16 -13.67 -0.23
N LEU A 123 -7.97 -13.65 1.10
CA LEU A 123 -6.90 -12.86 1.73
C LEU A 123 -5.52 -13.32 1.23
N PRO A 124 -4.60 -12.39 0.92
CA PRO A 124 -3.28 -12.75 0.42
C PRO A 124 -2.45 -13.47 1.50
N ASP A 125 -1.71 -14.50 1.08
CA ASP A 125 -0.77 -15.22 1.94
C ASP A 125 0.45 -14.35 2.24
N CYS A 126 0.42 -13.67 3.38
CA CYS A 126 1.53 -12.86 3.86
C CYS A 126 2.77 -13.66 4.26
N ASP A 127 2.78 -14.99 4.24
CA ASP A 127 3.96 -15.82 4.49
C ASP A 127 4.60 -16.34 3.18
N ALA A 128 4.12 -15.87 2.02
CA ALA A 128 4.70 -16.20 0.73
C ALA A 128 6.22 -15.90 0.68
N PRO A 129 7.05 -16.79 0.10
CA PRO A 129 8.52 -16.66 0.12
C PRO A 129 9.03 -15.34 -0.47
N ASN A 130 8.34 -14.80 -1.48
CA ASN A 130 8.67 -13.52 -2.09
C ASN A 130 7.66 -12.46 -1.66
N PHE A 131 8.12 -11.42 -0.96
CA PHE A 131 7.24 -10.36 -0.47
C PHE A 131 6.57 -9.58 -1.61
N THR A 132 7.22 -9.47 -2.77
CA THR A 132 6.63 -8.84 -3.95
C THR A 132 5.34 -9.53 -4.39
N ASP A 133 5.25 -10.85 -4.22
CA ASP A 133 4.03 -11.61 -4.56
C ASP A 133 2.87 -11.25 -3.62
N VAL A 134 3.18 -10.89 -2.36
CA VAL A 134 2.19 -10.40 -1.39
C VAL A 134 1.68 -9.02 -1.80
N VAL A 135 2.58 -8.14 -2.26
CA VAL A 135 2.24 -6.81 -2.79
C VAL A 135 1.40 -6.94 -4.06
N ASP A 136 1.71 -7.90 -4.94
CA ASP A 136 0.92 -8.21 -6.13
C ASP A 136 -0.49 -8.70 -5.79
N ALA A 137 -0.61 -9.50 -4.72
CA ALA A 137 -1.86 -10.08 -4.27
C ALA A 137 -2.73 -9.14 -3.43
N LEU A 138 -2.22 -7.96 -3.03
CA LEU A 138 -3.05 -6.96 -2.37
C LEU A 138 -4.21 -6.54 -3.30
N PRO A 139 -5.40 -6.24 -2.76
CA PRO A 139 -6.56 -5.98 -3.59
C PRO A 139 -6.37 -4.68 -4.39
N TRP A 140 -6.13 -4.82 -5.69
CA TRP A 140 -6.11 -3.69 -6.62
C TRP A 140 -7.55 -3.27 -6.94
N HIS A 141 -7.75 -1.97 -7.19
CA HIS A 141 -8.97 -1.49 -7.81
C HIS A 141 -9.08 -2.05 -9.24
N SER A 142 -9.68 -3.24 -9.37
CA SER A 142 -9.87 -3.96 -10.63
C SER A 142 -11.37 -4.04 -10.89
N HIS A 143 -11.83 -3.26 -11.87
CA HIS A 143 -13.25 -3.22 -12.21
C HIS A 143 -13.78 -4.64 -12.51
N GLY A 144 -14.63 -5.17 -11.64
CA GLY A 144 -15.60 -6.19 -12.03
C GLY A 144 -15.69 -7.49 -11.23
N HIS A 145 -14.89 -7.79 -10.20
CA HIS A 145 -15.14 -8.94 -9.30
C HIS A 145 -14.37 -8.85 -7.97
N ARG A 146 -14.81 -9.66 -6.99
CA ARG A 146 -14.34 -9.96 -5.61
C ARG A 146 -13.15 -9.19 -5.00
N GLY A 147 -12.06 -8.97 -5.72
CA GLY A 147 -10.97 -8.08 -5.28
C GLY A 147 -11.45 -6.67 -4.91
N ASN A 148 -12.49 -6.17 -5.58
CA ASN A 148 -13.13 -4.90 -5.20
C ASN A 148 -13.81 -4.94 -3.82
N LEU A 149 -14.28 -6.09 -3.34
CA LEU A 149 -14.93 -6.18 -2.03
C LEU A 149 -13.91 -6.06 -0.91
N LEU A 150 -12.79 -6.78 -1.03
CA LEU A 150 -11.71 -6.69 -0.03
C LEU A 150 -11.02 -5.33 -0.08
N HIS A 151 -10.84 -4.77 -1.28
CA HIS A 151 -10.39 -3.38 -1.46
C HIS A 151 -11.32 -2.38 -0.74
N ASN A 152 -12.63 -2.47 -0.99
CA ASN A 152 -13.61 -1.59 -0.36
C ASN A 152 -13.69 -1.81 1.15
N ALA A 153 -13.59 -3.05 1.61
CA ALA A 153 -13.56 -3.38 3.03
C ALA A 153 -12.33 -2.80 3.73
N MET A 154 -11.17 -2.82 3.07
CA MET A 154 -9.94 -2.20 3.55
C MET A 154 -10.11 -0.68 3.67
N HIS A 155 -10.67 -0.01 2.66
CA HIS A 155 -11.02 1.41 2.75
C HIS A 155 -12.04 1.70 3.87
N ALA A 156 -13.08 0.88 4.00
CA ALA A 156 -14.09 1.04 5.04
C ALA A 156 -13.51 0.84 6.45
N ALA A 157 -12.61 -0.13 6.64
CA ALA A 157 -11.92 -0.39 7.89
C ALA A 157 -11.01 0.78 8.28
N GLY A 158 -10.19 1.24 7.33
CA GLY A 158 -9.27 2.38 7.54
C GLY A 158 -9.96 3.72 7.86
N TRP A 159 -11.24 3.88 7.48
CA TRP A 159 -12.02 5.08 7.75
C TRP A 159 -13.01 4.95 8.92
N ALA A 160 -13.21 3.75 9.44
CA ALA A 160 -14.12 3.51 10.56
C ALA A 160 -13.42 3.81 11.89
N ARG A 161 -13.53 5.05 12.35
CA ARG A 161 -13.19 5.45 13.73
C ARG A 161 -14.40 5.45 14.65
#